data_AF-A0A954VZZ0-F1
#
_entry.id   AF-A0A954VZZ0-F1
#
_cell.length_a   1.000
_cell.length_b   1.000
_cell.length_c   1.000
_cell.angle_alpha   90.00
_cell.angle_beta   90.00
_cell.angle_gamma   90.00
#
_symmetry.space_group_name_H-M   'P 1'
#
loop_
_entity.id
_entity.type
_entity.pdbx_description
1 polymer ?
#
loop_
_entity_poly.entity_id
_entity_poly.type
_entity_poly.pdbx_seq_one_letter_code
_entity_poly.pdbx_strand_id
1 'polypeptide(L)'
;MWKNVIRSAALNTVYVLLLVIASPFLLWAAWRTGKYRHGWSQKFLGLVPIRQSNRPCIWLHGVSVGEINLLAHLIQELQQRHPDHEFVVSTTTVTGFELAQKKFPQLVTFYCPLDFSWAVKNAIRRLRPSVLILGELEIWPQLISQCKQHQIAVAVVNGRLSEASFRGYRRLKGALCSIFAKLDVVAAQSPEYSQRFVHMGVPVERVHVTGSMKFDGAVTDRTNQRTCQLNNLLQRSDHDIVFLAGSTQDPEEELAVRTFLELQPLYPALRLVVVPRHQERFDEAERSMQAAGALVVRRS
;
A
#
# COMPACT_ATOMS: atom_id res chain seq x y z
N MET A 1 26.43 -17.44 15.03
CA MET A 1 26.31 -17.79 13.59
C MET A 1 25.37 -18.98 13.34
N TRP A 2 25.59 -20.16 13.95
CA TRP A 2 24.77 -21.36 13.73
C TRP A 2 23.27 -21.24 14.04
N LYS A 3 22.87 -20.58 15.13
CA LYS A 3 21.45 -20.38 15.48
C LYS A 3 20.65 -19.64 14.39
N ASN A 4 21.29 -18.72 13.65
CA ASN A 4 20.64 -18.00 12.55
C ASN A 4 20.51 -18.87 11.30
N VAL A 5 21.49 -19.73 11.02
CA VAL A 5 21.46 -20.67 9.90
C VAL A 5 20.35 -21.71 10.12
N ILE A 6 20.26 -22.29 11.33
CA ILE A 6 19.22 -23.28 11.68
C ILE A 6 17.82 -22.66 11.59
N ARG A 7 17.63 -21.44 12.13
CA ARG A 7 16.35 -20.71 12.01
C ARG A 7 15.99 -20.39 10.56
N SER A 8 16.97 -19.98 9.76
CA SER A 8 16.75 -19.69 8.34
C SER A 8 16.35 -20.95 7.57
N ALA A 9 17.01 -22.08 7.84
CA ALA A 9 16.68 -23.36 7.25
C ALA A 9 15.27 -23.81 7.65
N ALA A 10 14.92 -23.74 8.94
CA ALA A 10 13.59 -24.09 9.42
C ALA A 10 12.48 -23.24 8.79
N LEU A 11 12.66 -21.91 8.72
CA LEU A 11 11.71 -21.01 8.05
C LEU A 11 11.57 -21.32 6.57
N ASN A 12 12.70 -21.53 5.87
CA ASN A 12 12.67 -21.92 4.46
C ASN A 12 11.91 -23.24 4.26
N THR A 13 12.12 -24.24 5.13
CA THR A 13 11.39 -25.52 5.07
C THR A 13 9.90 -25.32 5.25
N VAL A 14 9.47 -24.50 6.22
CA VAL A 14 8.05 -24.17 6.41
C VAL A 14 7.48 -23.48 5.16
N TYR A 15 8.18 -22.50 4.60
CA TYR A 15 7.74 -21.82 3.38
C TYR A 15 7.67 -22.75 2.18
N VAL A 16 8.65 -23.65 2.00
CA VAL A 16 8.62 -24.65 0.94
C VAL A 16 7.42 -25.59 1.12
N LEU A 17 7.17 -26.09 2.34
CA LEU A 17 6.03 -26.96 2.61
C LEU A 17 4.69 -26.26 2.31
N LEU A 18 4.54 -25.00 2.74
CA LEU A 18 3.35 -24.20 2.43
C LEU A 18 3.19 -23.98 0.92
N LEU A 19 4.28 -23.71 0.21
CA LEU A 19 4.27 -23.57 -1.25
C LEU A 19 3.94 -24.87 -1.96
N VAL A 20 4.45 -26.01 -1.49
CA VAL A 20 4.13 -27.34 -2.04
C VAL A 20 2.63 -27.62 -1.86
N ILE A 21 2.09 -27.36 -0.68
CA ILE A 21 0.64 -27.51 -0.39
C ILE A 21 -0.19 -26.57 -1.26
N ALA A 22 0.25 -25.31 -1.44
CA ALA A 22 -0.45 -24.32 -2.26
C ALA A 22 -0.21 -24.51 -3.78
N SER A 23 0.81 -25.27 -4.17
CA SER A 23 1.26 -25.39 -5.57
C SER A 23 0.20 -25.91 -6.53
N PRO A 24 -0.67 -26.89 -6.19
CA PRO A 24 -1.71 -27.34 -7.10
C PRO A 24 -2.70 -26.21 -7.44
N PHE A 25 -3.07 -25.41 -6.44
CA PHE A 25 -3.95 -24.27 -6.61
C PHE A 25 -3.25 -23.12 -7.36
N LEU A 26 -2.00 -22.81 -7.03
CA LEU A 26 -1.23 -21.75 -7.69
C LEU A 26 -0.94 -22.10 -9.15
N LEU A 27 -0.61 -23.35 -9.46
CA LEU A 27 -0.41 -23.84 -10.82
C LEU A 27 -1.71 -23.85 -11.62
N TRP A 28 -2.82 -24.27 -11.01
CA TRP A 28 -4.14 -24.18 -11.62
C TRP A 28 -4.55 -22.74 -11.90
N ALA A 29 -4.37 -21.83 -10.95
CA ALA A 29 -4.66 -20.41 -11.11
C ALA A 29 -3.75 -19.76 -12.16
N ALA A 30 -2.46 -20.11 -12.18
CA ALA A 30 -1.51 -19.62 -13.17
C ALA A 30 -1.84 -20.11 -14.59
N TRP A 31 -2.30 -21.36 -14.72
CA TRP A 31 -2.74 -21.93 -15.98
C TRP A 31 -4.04 -21.30 -16.47
N ARG A 32 -5.06 -21.13 -15.61
CA ARG A 32 -6.36 -20.54 -15.98
C ARG A 32 -6.32 -19.04 -16.24
N THR A 33 -5.56 -18.28 -15.45
CA THR A 33 -5.67 -16.81 -15.44
C THR A 33 -4.43 -16.10 -15.96
N GLY A 34 -3.35 -16.83 -16.26
CA GLY A 34 -2.04 -16.26 -16.59
C GLY A 34 -1.36 -15.50 -15.43
N LYS A 35 -2.04 -15.36 -14.28
CA LYS A 35 -1.49 -14.73 -13.07
C LYS A 35 -0.30 -15.56 -12.55
N TYR A 36 0.60 -14.93 -11.79
CA TYR A 36 1.78 -15.56 -11.18
C TYR A 36 2.97 -15.92 -12.10
N ARG A 37 2.89 -15.75 -13.43
CA ARG A 37 4.04 -15.94 -14.34
C ARG A 37 5.07 -14.79 -14.30
N HIS A 38 4.63 -13.59 -13.96
CA HIS A 38 5.46 -12.40 -13.99
C HIS A 38 6.46 -12.36 -12.82
N GLY A 39 7.73 -12.11 -13.17
CA GLY A 39 8.79 -11.89 -12.19
C GLY A 39 9.23 -13.13 -11.42
N TRP A 40 8.97 -14.35 -11.92
CA TRP A 40 9.31 -15.58 -11.19
C TRP A 40 10.79 -15.66 -10.81
N SER A 41 11.69 -15.29 -11.71
CA SER A 41 13.14 -15.23 -11.44
C SER A 41 13.51 -14.23 -10.34
N GLN A 42 12.81 -13.09 -10.26
CA GLN A 42 12.99 -12.10 -9.22
C GLN A 42 12.45 -12.62 -7.88
N LYS A 43 11.26 -13.23 -7.90
CA LYS A 43 10.56 -13.75 -6.72
C LYS A 43 11.28 -14.96 -6.09
N PHE A 44 11.61 -15.97 -6.87
CA PHE A 44 12.17 -17.23 -6.34
C PHE A 44 13.69 -17.26 -6.30
N LEU A 45 14.37 -16.60 -7.23
CA LEU A 45 15.83 -16.62 -7.32
C LEU A 45 16.46 -15.30 -6.87
N GLY A 46 15.69 -14.24 -6.64
CA GLY A 46 16.24 -12.92 -6.31
C GLY A 46 17.00 -12.28 -7.47
N LEU A 47 16.71 -12.66 -8.72
CA LEU A 47 17.36 -12.12 -9.92
C LEU A 47 16.79 -10.74 -10.31
N VAL A 48 16.85 -9.81 -9.36
CA VAL A 48 16.48 -8.39 -9.54
C VAL A 48 17.53 -7.67 -10.38
N PRO A 49 17.21 -6.48 -10.95
CA PRO A 49 18.19 -5.68 -11.69
C PRO A 49 19.46 -5.42 -10.86
N ILE A 50 20.62 -5.44 -11.53
CA ILE A 50 21.91 -5.16 -10.88
C ILE A 50 22.12 -3.65 -10.88
N ARG A 51 22.35 -3.07 -9.70
CA ARG A 51 22.61 -1.64 -9.56
C ARG A 51 24.06 -1.33 -9.95
N GLN A 52 24.22 -0.52 -11.00
CA GLN A 52 25.55 -0.15 -11.53
C GLN A 52 26.25 0.90 -10.67
N SER A 53 25.48 1.79 -10.05
CA SER A 53 26.01 2.91 -9.27
C SER A 53 26.45 2.49 -7.86
N ASN A 54 27.44 3.21 -7.34
CA ASN A 54 27.94 3.04 -5.97
C ASN A 54 27.33 4.02 -4.96
N ARG A 55 26.39 4.87 -5.39
CA ARG A 55 25.65 5.74 -4.49
C ARG A 55 24.90 4.94 -3.42
N PRO A 56 24.70 5.50 -2.21
CA PRO A 56 23.81 4.90 -1.21
C PRO A 56 22.43 4.66 -1.84
N CYS A 57 21.77 3.57 -1.43
CA CYS A 57 20.50 3.19 -2.05
C CYS A 57 19.44 2.87 -1.01
N ILE A 58 18.28 3.47 -1.21
CA ILE A 58 17.09 3.27 -0.40
C ILE A 58 16.15 2.35 -1.19
N TRP A 59 15.91 1.17 -0.64
CA TRP A 59 14.95 0.20 -1.17
C TRP A 59 13.61 0.41 -0.48
N LEU A 60 12.58 0.79 -1.24
CA LEU A 60 11.22 0.89 -0.75
C LEU A 60 10.36 -0.28 -1.23
N HIS A 61 9.54 -0.82 -0.33
CA HIS A 61 8.67 -1.96 -0.60
C HIS A 61 7.21 -1.65 -0.26
N GLY A 62 6.34 -1.80 -1.25
CA GLY A 62 4.88 -1.74 -1.08
C GLY A 62 4.19 -2.86 -1.85
N VAL A 63 3.39 -3.69 -1.16
CA VAL A 63 2.84 -4.93 -1.72
C VAL A 63 1.79 -4.70 -2.82
N SER A 64 0.94 -3.68 -2.65
CA SER A 64 -0.18 -3.40 -3.54
C SER A 64 -0.19 -1.95 -4.04
N VAL A 65 -1.18 -1.65 -4.88
CA VAL A 65 -1.49 -0.31 -5.37
C VAL A 65 -1.64 0.71 -4.24
N GLY A 66 -2.25 0.31 -3.11
CA GLY A 66 -2.44 1.19 -1.96
C GLY A 66 -1.11 1.63 -1.35
N GLU A 67 -0.21 0.69 -1.08
CA GLU A 67 1.09 0.97 -0.48
C GLU A 67 2.03 1.72 -1.44
N ILE A 68 1.97 1.44 -2.75
CA ILE A 68 2.74 2.21 -3.74
C ILE A 68 2.28 3.68 -3.78
N ASN A 69 0.98 3.95 -3.68
CA ASN A 69 0.49 5.33 -3.58
C ASN A 69 0.93 6.01 -2.28
N LEU A 70 0.91 5.28 -1.16
CA LEU A 70 1.37 5.78 0.13
C LEU A 70 2.86 6.16 0.09
N LEU A 71 3.70 5.28 -0.46
CA LEU A 71 5.14 5.51 -0.56
C LEU A 71 5.50 6.66 -1.51
N ALA A 72 4.60 7.08 -2.39
CA ALA A 72 4.95 8.06 -3.42
C ALA A 72 5.34 9.43 -2.89
N HIS A 73 4.58 9.98 -1.94
CA HIS A 73 4.92 11.27 -1.33
C HIS A 73 6.22 11.15 -0.53
N LEU A 74 6.42 10.04 0.18
CA LEU A 74 7.66 9.77 0.90
C LEU A 74 8.88 9.68 -0.03
N ILE A 75 8.75 9.01 -1.18
CA ILE A 75 9.83 8.92 -2.18
C ILE A 75 10.19 10.32 -2.68
N GLN A 76 9.20 11.15 -3.01
CA GLN A 76 9.44 12.52 -3.48
C GLN A 76 10.18 13.36 -2.44
N GLU A 77 9.72 13.34 -1.18
CA GLU A 77 10.38 14.05 -0.07
C GLU A 77 11.81 13.55 0.16
N LEU A 78 12.03 12.24 0.15
CA LEU A 78 13.36 11.67 0.35
C LEU A 78 14.31 12.00 -0.81
N GLN A 79 13.82 12.02 -2.05
CA GLN A 79 14.62 12.42 -3.22
C GLN A 79 15.08 13.87 -3.13
N GLN A 80 14.23 14.77 -2.63
CA GLN A 80 14.58 16.17 -2.43
C GLN A 80 15.64 16.34 -1.32
N ARG A 81 15.50 15.60 -0.21
CA ARG A 81 16.42 15.69 0.93
C ARG A 81 17.73 14.93 0.72
N HIS A 82 17.72 13.90 -0.11
CA HIS A 82 18.86 13.03 -0.38
C HIS A 82 19.07 12.85 -1.90
N PRO A 83 19.41 13.93 -2.63
CA PRO A 83 19.57 13.90 -4.09
C PRO A 83 20.70 12.97 -4.55
N ASP A 84 21.69 12.72 -3.68
CA ASP A 84 22.82 11.83 -3.97
C ASP A 84 22.51 10.33 -3.74
N HIS A 85 21.29 9.99 -3.29
CA HIS A 85 20.88 8.61 -3.07
C HIS A 85 20.13 8.07 -4.29
N GLU A 86 20.27 6.77 -4.52
CA GLU A 86 19.43 6.03 -5.46
C GLU A 86 18.23 5.41 -4.77
N PHE A 87 17.13 5.35 -5.48
CA PHE A 87 15.87 4.84 -4.98
C PHE A 87 15.44 3.66 -5.84
N VAL A 88 15.08 2.55 -5.21
CA VAL A 88 14.56 1.38 -5.91
C VAL A 88 13.24 0.96 -5.26
N VAL A 89 12.27 0.57 -6.08
CA VAL A 89 10.92 0.25 -5.63
C VAL A 89 10.63 -1.21 -5.92
N SER A 90 10.08 -1.90 -4.93
CA SER A 90 9.63 -3.27 -5.09
C SER A 90 8.17 -3.44 -4.72
N THR A 91 7.54 -4.41 -5.35
CA THR A 91 6.15 -4.78 -5.09
C THR A 91 5.91 -6.27 -5.31
N THR A 92 4.75 -6.77 -4.93
CA THR A 92 4.42 -8.20 -5.02
C THR A 92 3.35 -8.45 -6.07
N THR A 93 2.38 -7.55 -6.18
CA THR A 93 1.24 -7.63 -7.10
C THR A 93 1.58 -7.10 -8.48
N VAL A 94 0.91 -7.63 -9.52
CA VAL A 94 1.08 -7.16 -10.90
C VAL A 94 0.60 -5.72 -11.04
N THR A 95 -0.56 -5.39 -10.49
CA THR A 95 -1.12 -4.04 -10.51
C THR A 95 -0.27 -3.03 -9.74
N GLY A 96 0.33 -3.42 -8.61
CA GLY A 96 1.29 -2.60 -7.88
C GLY A 96 2.55 -2.32 -8.71
N PHE A 97 3.02 -3.31 -9.48
CA PHE A 97 4.18 -3.19 -10.35
C PHE A 97 3.95 -2.24 -11.52
N GLU A 98 2.82 -2.39 -12.21
CA GLU A 98 2.41 -1.49 -13.30
C GLU A 98 2.25 -0.06 -12.81
N LEU A 99 1.62 0.14 -11.65
CA LEU A 99 1.49 1.46 -11.04
C LEU A 99 2.84 2.05 -10.67
N ALA A 100 3.74 1.27 -10.06
CA ALA A 100 5.06 1.73 -9.66
C ALA A 100 5.88 2.18 -10.88
N GLN A 101 5.86 1.42 -11.99
CA GLN A 101 6.52 1.86 -13.23
C GLN A 101 5.92 3.14 -13.80
N LYS A 102 4.59 3.27 -13.79
CA LYS A 102 3.90 4.47 -14.28
C LYS A 102 4.22 5.70 -13.43
N LYS A 103 4.28 5.53 -12.10
CA LYS A 103 4.47 6.64 -11.15
C LYS A 103 5.93 7.04 -11.00
N PHE A 104 6.86 6.09 -11.20
CA PHE A 104 8.30 6.28 -11.04
C PHE A 104 9.08 5.71 -12.24
N PRO A 105 8.87 6.22 -13.47
CA PRO A 105 9.53 5.69 -14.68
C PRO A 105 11.06 5.78 -14.61
N GLN A 106 11.59 6.70 -13.81
CA GLN A 106 13.02 6.91 -13.57
C GLN A 106 13.63 5.95 -12.54
N LEU A 107 12.81 5.23 -11.76
CA LEU A 107 13.27 4.35 -10.70
C LEU A 107 13.29 2.89 -11.14
N VAL A 108 14.29 2.15 -10.65
CA VAL A 108 14.33 0.70 -10.84
C VAL A 108 13.17 0.08 -10.06
N THR A 109 12.23 -0.52 -10.80
CA THR A 109 11.07 -1.21 -10.25
C THR A 109 11.20 -2.72 -10.47
N PHE A 110 11.00 -3.53 -9.43
CA PHE A 110 11.14 -4.99 -9.49
C PHE A 110 10.11 -5.70 -8.59
N TYR A 111 9.92 -7.00 -8.78
CA TYR A 111 9.15 -7.82 -7.85
C TYR A 111 9.98 -8.19 -6.63
N CYS A 112 9.43 -7.94 -5.43
CA CYS A 112 10.08 -8.32 -4.19
C CYS A 112 10.36 -9.83 -4.17
N PRO A 113 11.57 -10.27 -3.79
CA PRO A 113 11.84 -11.68 -3.59
C PRO A 113 10.89 -12.27 -2.55
N LEU A 114 10.46 -13.50 -2.76
CA LEU A 114 9.83 -14.28 -1.69
C LEU A 114 10.83 -14.44 -0.55
N ASP A 115 10.32 -14.66 0.65
CA ASP A 115 11.08 -14.69 1.90
C ASP A 115 11.90 -15.97 2.10
N PHE A 116 12.56 -16.40 1.03
CA PHE A 116 13.60 -17.41 1.05
C PHE A 116 14.94 -16.73 1.22
N SER A 117 15.76 -17.27 2.13
CA SER A 117 17.06 -16.66 2.42
C SER A 117 17.95 -16.50 1.18
N TRP A 118 17.91 -17.43 0.22
CA TRP A 118 18.72 -17.35 -1.01
C TRP A 118 18.23 -16.24 -1.95
N ALA A 119 16.92 -16.10 -2.12
CA ALA A 119 16.32 -15.10 -3.01
C ALA A 119 16.57 -13.70 -2.46
N VAL A 120 16.28 -13.50 -1.18
CA VAL A 120 16.55 -12.25 -0.47
C VAL A 120 18.03 -11.88 -0.52
N LYS A 121 18.92 -12.82 -0.19
CA LYS A 121 20.37 -12.58 -0.21
C LYS A 121 20.86 -12.20 -1.60
N ASN A 122 20.35 -12.85 -2.65
CA ASN A 122 20.71 -12.52 -4.02
C ASN A 122 20.21 -11.12 -4.41
N ALA A 123 18.98 -10.76 -4.02
CA ALA A 123 18.45 -9.42 -4.26
C ALA A 123 19.27 -8.34 -3.55
N ILE A 124 19.58 -8.54 -2.26
CA ILE A 124 20.44 -7.63 -1.48
C ILE A 124 21.82 -7.47 -2.13
N ARG A 125 22.43 -8.56 -2.61
CA ARG A 125 23.75 -8.50 -3.27
C ARG A 125 23.72 -7.71 -4.59
N ARG A 126 22.63 -7.80 -5.35
CA ARG A 126 22.47 -7.11 -6.64
C ARG A 126 22.11 -5.64 -6.47
N LEU A 127 21.31 -5.32 -5.44
CA LEU A 127 20.83 -3.97 -5.16
C LEU A 127 21.77 -3.17 -4.27
N ARG A 128 22.50 -3.81 -3.35
CA ARG A 128 23.38 -3.20 -2.33
C ARG A 128 22.74 -2.04 -1.56
N PRO A 129 21.52 -2.17 -1.02
CA PRO A 129 20.84 -1.07 -0.34
C PRO A 129 21.54 -0.73 0.99
N SER A 130 21.45 0.53 1.42
CA SER A 130 21.82 0.95 2.78
C SER A 130 20.61 0.97 3.71
N VAL A 131 19.40 1.16 3.15
CA VAL A 131 18.14 1.20 3.88
C VAL A 131 17.06 0.40 3.15
N LEU A 132 16.27 -0.35 3.89
CA LEU A 132 15.00 -0.95 3.45
C LEU A 132 13.84 -0.26 4.17
N ILE A 133 12.89 0.27 3.42
CA ILE A 133 11.66 0.89 3.92
C ILE A 133 10.47 0.00 3.54
N LEU A 134 9.76 -0.48 4.55
CA LEU A 134 8.58 -1.33 4.42
C LEU A 134 7.31 -0.49 4.64
N GLY A 135 6.41 -0.45 3.65
CA GLY A 135 5.10 0.20 3.80
C GLY A 135 4.12 -0.66 4.60
N GLU A 136 3.43 -0.07 5.57
CA GLU A 136 2.45 -0.71 6.46
C GLU A 136 3.02 -1.85 7.32
N LEU A 137 2.55 -3.10 7.17
CA LEU A 137 2.94 -4.25 8.00
C LEU A 137 3.47 -5.39 7.13
N GLU A 138 4.66 -5.18 6.58
CA GLU A 138 5.35 -6.16 5.75
C GLU A 138 6.49 -6.82 6.52
N ILE A 139 6.15 -7.56 7.57
CA ILE A 139 7.15 -8.23 8.43
C ILE A 139 7.55 -9.57 7.79
N TRP A 140 8.63 -9.52 6.99
CA TRP A 140 9.23 -10.67 6.32
C TRP A 140 10.49 -11.13 7.07
N PRO A 141 10.44 -12.24 7.84
CA PRO A 141 11.54 -12.65 8.71
C PRO A 141 12.90 -12.80 8.03
N GLN A 142 12.96 -13.40 6.84
CA GLN A 142 14.22 -13.60 6.14
C GLN A 142 14.73 -12.30 5.54
N LEU A 143 13.87 -11.48 4.95
CA LEU A 143 14.20 -10.15 4.46
C LEU A 143 14.83 -9.30 5.56
N ILE A 144 14.15 -9.17 6.70
CA ILE A 144 14.64 -8.39 7.85
C ILE A 144 15.94 -9.00 8.39
N SER A 145 16.01 -10.33 8.53
CA SER A 145 17.20 -10.99 9.07
C SER A 145 18.41 -10.85 8.15
N GLN A 146 18.24 -10.98 6.83
CA GLN A 146 19.31 -10.78 5.85
C GLN A 146 19.74 -9.33 5.78
N CYS A 147 18.81 -8.36 5.83
CA CYS A 147 19.15 -6.94 5.95
C CYS A 147 20.10 -6.69 7.12
N LYS A 148 19.80 -7.25 8.30
CA LYS A 148 20.67 -7.11 9.47
C LYS A 148 22.02 -7.79 9.35
N GLN A 149 22.09 -8.96 8.71
CA GLN A 149 23.36 -9.63 8.44
C GLN A 149 24.26 -8.81 7.49
N HIS A 150 23.66 -7.97 6.65
CA HIS A 150 24.34 -7.10 5.70
C HIS A 150 24.42 -5.63 6.16
N GLN A 151 24.16 -5.34 7.44
CA GLN A 151 24.21 -3.99 8.01
C GLN A 151 23.27 -2.97 7.34
N ILE A 152 22.16 -3.45 6.80
CA ILE A 152 21.12 -2.63 6.15
C ILE A 152 20.13 -2.20 7.22
N ALA A 153 19.83 -0.90 7.29
CA ALA A 153 18.81 -0.39 8.19
C ALA A 153 17.41 -0.77 7.68
N VAL A 154 16.49 -1.11 8.58
CA VAL A 154 15.12 -1.51 8.25
C VAL A 154 14.14 -0.58 8.97
N ALA A 155 13.37 0.16 8.19
CA ALA A 155 12.31 1.03 8.67
C ALA A 155 10.95 0.48 8.25
N VAL A 156 9.96 0.60 9.13
CA VAL A 156 8.54 0.41 8.82
C VAL A 156 7.87 1.78 8.83
N VAL A 157 7.20 2.15 7.74
CA VAL A 157 6.48 3.43 7.60
C VAL A 157 4.99 3.20 7.47
N ASN A 158 4.19 4.14 7.97
CA ASN A 158 2.74 4.00 8.06
C ASN A 158 2.33 2.70 8.80
N GLY A 159 3.11 2.31 9.81
CA GLY A 159 3.03 1.02 10.48
C GLY A 159 1.67 0.76 11.13
N ARG A 160 1.02 -0.31 10.70
CA ARG A 160 -0.33 -0.70 11.16
C ARG A 160 -0.38 -2.14 11.62
N LEU A 161 -0.33 -2.35 12.92
CA LEU A 161 -0.51 -3.67 13.52
C LEU A 161 -1.95 -3.80 14.06
N SER A 162 -2.88 -4.22 13.20
CA SER A 162 -4.31 -4.39 13.56
C SER A 162 -4.49 -5.34 14.75
N GLU A 163 -5.61 -5.26 15.47
CA GLU A 163 -5.89 -6.17 16.59
C GLU A 163 -5.92 -7.64 16.14
N ALA A 164 -6.50 -7.92 14.97
CA ALA A 164 -6.54 -9.26 14.41
C ALA A 164 -5.12 -9.80 14.13
N SER A 165 -4.29 -9.00 13.47
CA SER A 165 -2.89 -9.32 13.19
C SER A 165 -2.11 -9.49 14.49
N PHE A 166 -2.25 -8.56 15.44
CA PHE A 166 -1.57 -8.60 16.73
C PHE A 166 -1.88 -9.88 17.49
N ARG A 167 -3.15 -10.30 17.59
CA ARG A 167 -3.53 -11.56 18.25
C ARG A 167 -2.84 -12.77 17.59
N GLY A 168 -2.76 -12.80 16.27
CA GLY A 168 -2.06 -13.85 15.53
C GLY A 168 -0.56 -13.86 15.83
N TYR A 169 0.10 -12.72 15.68
CA TYR A 169 1.53 -12.54 15.90
C TYR A 169 1.93 -12.79 17.35
N ARG A 170 1.08 -12.40 18.32
CA ARG A 170 1.30 -12.59 19.76
C ARG A 170 1.41 -14.07 20.13
N ARG A 171 0.66 -14.97 19.48
CA ARG A 171 0.79 -16.42 19.69
C ARG A 171 2.17 -16.94 19.31
N LEU A 172 2.81 -16.31 18.33
CA LEU A 172 4.15 -16.63 17.84
C LEU A 172 5.22 -15.65 18.36
N LYS A 173 4.91 -14.88 19.42
CA LYS A 173 5.80 -13.83 19.94
C LYS A 173 7.20 -14.34 20.25
N GLY A 174 7.35 -15.54 20.81
CA GLY A 174 8.68 -16.11 21.09
C GLY A 174 9.57 -16.22 19.85
N ALA A 175 9.00 -16.59 18.70
CA ALA A 175 9.73 -16.68 17.44
C ALA A 175 9.92 -15.30 16.78
N LEU A 176 8.87 -14.47 16.78
CA LEU A 176 8.85 -13.20 16.05
C LEU A 176 9.50 -12.04 16.83
N CYS A 177 9.60 -12.11 18.15
CA CYS A 177 10.19 -11.04 18.97
C CYS A 177 11.60 -10.66 18.49
N SER A 178 12.42 -11.67 18.17
CA SER A 178 13.76 -11.43 17.63
C SER A 178 13.79 -10.81 16.22
N ILE A 179 12.68 -10.88 15.48
CA ILE A 179 12.52 -10.22 14.17
C ILE A 179 12.06 -8.78 14.37
N PHE A 180 11.08 -8.54 15.24
CA PHE A 180 10.61 -7.19 15.55
C PHE A 180 11.72 -6.35 16.21
N ALA A 181 12.54 -6.94 17.08
CA ALA A 181 13.69 -6.28 17.69
C ALA A 181 14.77 -5.83 16.68
N LYS A 182 14.72 -6.35 15.45
CA LYS A 182 15.60 -5.95 14.34
C LYS A 182 15.06 -4.73 13.58
N LEU A 183 13.89 -4.21 13.87
CA LEU A 183 13.44 -2.96 13.23
C LEU A 183 14.25 -1.80 13.84
N ASP A 184 14.78 -0.93 12.98
CA ASP A 184 15.52 0.27 13.42
C ASP A 184 14.62 1.44 13.68
N VAL A 185 13.57 1.57 12.87
CA VAL A 185 12.58 2.64 12.96
C VAL A 185 11.21 2.06 12.65
N VAL A 186 10.22 2.40 13.46
CA VAL A 186 8.81 2.12 13.19
C VAL A 186 8.04 3.43 13.33
N ALA A 187 7.58 3.98 12.20
CA ALA A 187 6.67 5.12 12.16
C ALA A 187 5.22 4.59 12.15
N ALA A 188 4.63 4.47 13.34
CA ALA A 188 3.30 3.92 13.58
C ALA A 188 2.21 4.98 13.35
N GLN A 189 1.05 4.54 12.87
CA GLN A 189 -0.06 5.45 12.57
C GLN A 189 -0.72 6.06 13.82
N SER A 190 -0.69 5.35 14.96
CA SER A 190 -1.36 5.76 16.19
C SER A 190 -0.65 5.22 17.43
N PRO A 191 -0.95 5.77 18.63
CA PRO A 191 -0.42 5.26 19.90
C PRO A 191 -0.78 3.79 20.17
N GLU A 192 -1.96 3.33 19.75
CA GLU A 192 -2.37 1.94 19.94
C GLU A 192 -1.51 1.00 19.09
N TYR A 193 -1.19 1.40 17.85
CA TYR A 193 -0.29 0.62 17.00
C TYR A 193 1.14 0.61 17.54
N SER A 194 1.65 1.76 18.03
CA SER A 194 3.00 1.82 18.61
C SER A 194 3.14 0.86 19.80
N GLN A 195 2.17 0.83 20.71
CA GLN A 195 2.13 -0.09 21.84
C GLN A 195 2.17 -1.56 21.41
N ARG A 196 1.45 -1.92 20.34
CA ARG A 196 1.47 -3.29 19.80
C ARG A 196 2.84 -3.66 19.22
N PHE A 197 3.51 -2.75 18.53
CA PHE A 197 4.88 -2.97 18.04
C PHE A 197 5.87 -3.16 19.18
N VAL A 198 5.80 -2.31 20.21
CA VAL A 198 6.63 -2.45 21.42
C VAL A 198 6.35 -3.79 22.10
N HIS A 199 5.08 -4.18 22.23
CA HIS A 199 4.70 -5.47 22.81
C HIS A 199 5.28 -6.65 22.01
N MET A 200 5.39 -6.52 20.69
CA MET A 200 5.99 -7.55 19.83
C MET A 200 7.51 -7.59 19.89
N GLY A 201 8.18 -6.64 20.55
CA GLY A 201 9.61 -6.66 20.82
C GLY A 201 10.42 -5.56 20.12
N VAL A 202 9.77 -4.58 19.49
CA VAL A 202 10.48 -3.39 19.00
C VAL A 202 10.87 -2.53 20.21
N PRO A 203 12.14 -2.09 20.33
CA PRO A 203 12.54 -1.16 21.38
C PRO A 203 11.73 0.14 21.33
N VAL A 204 11.33 0.67 22.49
CA VAL A 204 10.42 1.83 22.58
C VAL A 204 10.99 3.07 21.91
N GLU A 205 12.30 3.26 22.02
CA GLU A 205 13.05 4.38 21.44
C GLU A 205 13.10 4.37 19.91
N ARG A 206 12.72 3.25 19.28
CA ARG A 206 12.67 3.07 17.82
C ARG A 206 11.26 3.19 17.25
N VAL A 207 10.25 3.40 18.09
CA VAL A 207 8.86 3.50 17.68
C VAL A 207 8.39 4.95 17.83
N HIS A 208 7.92 5.52 16.73
CA HIS A 208 7.45 6.90 16.65
C HIS A 208 6.00 6.90 16.16
N VAL A 209 5.13 7.70 16.77
CA VAL A 209 3.76 7.90 16.28
C VAL A 209 3.79 9.07 15.30
N THR A 210 3.52 8.82 14.02
CA THR A 210 3.63 9.83 12.94
C THR A 210 2.29 10.17 12.28
N GLY A 211 1.20 9.51 12.68
CA GLY A 211 -0.07 9.61 11.97
C GLY A 211 -0.11 8.75 10.71
N SER A 212 -1.22 8.80 9.97
CA SER A 212 -1.38 8.02 8.75
C SER A 212 -0.97 8.81 7.51
N MET A 213 -0.06 8.24 6.72
CA MET A 213 0.37 8.79 5.44
C MET A 213 -0.75 8.85 4.38
N LYS A 214 -1.92 8.26 4.66
CA LYS A 214 -3.11 8.35 3.80
C LYS A 214 -3.60 9.79 3.65
N PHE A 215 -3.29 10.65 4.61
CA PHE A 215 -3.72 12.05 4.61
C PHE A 215 -2.70 12.99 3.97
N ASP A 216 -1.47 12.55 3.72
CA ASP A 216 -0.38 13.41 3.20
C ASP A 216 -0.68 13.93 1.78
N GLY A 217 -1.48 13.19 1.01
CA GLY A 217 -1.94 13.61 -0.32
C GLY A 217 -3.22 14.45 -0.32
N ALA A 218 -3.80 14.76 0.84
CA ALA A 218 -5.05 15.51 0.93
C ALA A 218 -4.79 17.00 0.65
N VAL A 219 -5.30 17.48 -0.48
CA VAL A 219 -5.28 18.91 -0.82
C VAL A 219 -6.43 19.59 -0.08
N THR A 220 -6.10 20.39 0.93
CA THR A 220 -7.07 21.17 1.71
C THR A 220 -7.40 22.50 1.06
N ASP A 221 -6.54 23.00 0.18
CA ASP A 221 -6.78 24.21 -0.60
C ASP A 221 -7.95 23.99 -1.57
N ARG A 222 -9.06 24.69 -1.32
CA ARG A 222 -10.27 24.64 -2.15
C ARG A 222 -10.19 25.54 -3.38
N THR A 223 -9.14 26.36 -3.51
CA THR A 223 -8.89 27.22 -4.68
C THR A 223 -8.03 26.55 -5.75
N ASN A 224 -7.64 25.29 -5.54
CA ASN A 224 -6.86 24.53 -6.50
C ASN A 224 -7.58 24.41 -7.87
N GLN A 225 -6.79 24.29 -8.94
CA GLN A 225 -7.28 24.25 -10.32
C GLN A 225 -8.37 23.20 -10.54
N ARG A 226 -8.26 22.02 -9.92
CA ARG A 226 -9.23 20.93 -10.08
C ARG A 226 -10.58 21.27 -9.45
N THR A 227 -10.57 21.89 -8.26
CA THR A 227 -11.80 22.37 -7.62
C THR A 227 -12.46 23.47 -8.46
N CYS A 228 -11.68 24.41 -8.98
CA CYS A 228 -12.19 25.46 -9.87
C CYS A 228 -12.81 24.87 -11.15
N GLN A 229 -12.18 23.87 -11.76
CA GLN A 229 -12.73 23.14 -12.91
C GLN A 229 -14.05 22.43 -12.58
N LEU A 230 -14.14 21.78 -11.43
CA LEU A 230 -15.37 21.13 -10.98
C LEU A 230 -16.49 22.14 -10.70
N ASN A 231 -16.18 23.28 -10.07
CA ASN A 231 -17.15 24.35 -9.84
C ASN A 231 -17.71 24.88 -11.18
N ASN A 232 -16.84 25.08 -12.17
CA ASN A 232 -17.24 25.52 -13.51
C ASN A 232 -18.10 24.46 -14.22
N LEU A 233 -17.70 23.17 -14.14
CA LEU A 233 -18.45 22.06 -14.73
C LEU A 233 -19.86 21.94 -14.15
N LEU A 234 -19.98 22.16 -12.84
CA LEU A 234 -21.26 22.15 -12.13
C LEU A 234 -22.06 23.44 -12.33
N GLN A 235 -21.49 24.46 -12.98
CA GLN A 235 -22.05 25.82 -13.11
C GLN A 235 -22.55 26.30 -11.74
N ARG A 236 -21.69 26.13 -10.75
CA ARG A 236 -22.00 26.39 -9.35
C ARG A 236 -21.69 27.84 -9.00
N SER A 237 -22.64 28.52 -8.37
CA SER A 237 -22.45 29.77 -7.67
C SER A 237 -21.97 29.54 -6.23
N ASP A 238 -21.42 30.57 -5.59
CA ASP A 238 -20.98 30.45 -4.18
C ASP A 238 -22.13 30.24 -3.19
N HIS A 239 -23.38 30.46 -3.63
CA HIS A 239 -24.58 30.25 -2.82
C HIS A 239 -25.14 28.83 -2.92
N ASP A 240 -24.72 28.03 -3.90
CA ASP A 240 -25.20 26.65 -4.04
C ASP A 240 -24.59 25.75 -2.96
N ILE A 241 -25.44 24.95 -2.33
CA ILE A 241 -25.01 23.89 -1.40
C ILE A 241 -24.93 22.59 -2.19
N VAL A 242 -23.78 21.92 -2.15
CA VAL A 242 -23.59 20.64 -2.86
C VAL A 242 -23.65 19.49 -1.86
N PHE A 243 -24.65 18.63 -2.01
CA PHE A 243 -24.68 17.31 -1.39
C PHE A 243 -23.98 16.32 -2.35
N LEU A 244 -22.79 15.87 -1.97
CA LEU A 244 -22.00 14.90 -2.74
C LEU A 244 -22.16 13.49 -2.15
N ALA A 245 -22.81 12.60 -2.91
CA ALA A 245 -22.83 11.18 -2.64
C ALA A 245 -21.73 10.50 -3.49
N GLY A 246 -20.54 10.35 -2.90
CA GLY A 246 -19.36 9.86 -3.61
C GLY A 246 -19.08 8.37 -3.37
N SER A 247 -18.67 7.65 -4.42
CA SER A 247 -18.38 6.21 -4.39
C SER A 247 -19.56 5.34 -3.96
N THR A 248 -20.76 5.70 -4.40
CA THR A 248 -22.01 5.03 -4.02
C THR A 248 -22.13 3.61 -4.59
N GLN A 249 -22.88 2.76 -3.90
CA GLN A 249 -23.34 1.47 -4.39
C GLN A 249 -24.86 1.30 -4.21
N ASP A 250 -25.49 0.35 -4.92
CA ASP A 250 -26.92 0.06 -4.70
C ASP A 250 -27.16 -0.34 -3.22
N PRO A 251 -28.19 0.21 -2.53
CA PRO A 251 -29.19 1.19 -2.97
C PRO A 251 -28.90 2.65 -2.56
N GLU A 252 -27.64 2.99 -2.23
CA GLU A 252 -27.23 4.30 -1.70
C GLU A 252 -27.57 5.47 -2.64
N GLU A 253 -27.57 5.25 -3.97
CA GLU A 253 -27.98 6.28 -4.93
C GLU A 253 -29.45 6.70 -4.75
N GLU A 254 -30.34 5.73 -4.56
CA GLU A 254 -31.77 5.97 -4.32
C GLU A 254 -31.97 6.73 -3.00
N LEU A 255 -31.25 6.31 -1.95
CA LEU A 255 -31.30 6.95 -0.64
C LEU A 255 -30.85 8.42 -0.73
N ALA A 256 -29.77 8.69 -1.46
CA ALA A 256 -29.29 10.05 -1.66
C ALA A 256 -30.31 10.94 -2.39
N VAL A 257 -31.01 10.40 -3.42
CA VAL A 257 -32.07 11.13 -4.12
C VAL A 257 -33.25 11.43 -3.20
N ARG A 258 -33.72 10.44 -2.44
CA ARG A 258 -34.84 10.65 -1.50
C ARG A 258 -34.52 11.74 -0.48
N THR A 259 -33.34 11.66 0.15
CA THR A 259 -32.88 12.69 1.09
C THR A 259 -32.75 14.05 0.41
N PHE A 260 -32.24 14.11 -0.82
CA PHE A 260 -32.17 15.37 -1.57
C PHE A 260 -33.55 16.00 -1.81
N LEU A 261 -34.53 15.20 -2.25
CA LEU A 261 -35.88 15.68 -2.52
C LEU A 261 -36.58 16.16 -1.24
N GLU A 262 -36.38 15.49 -0.11
CA GLU A 262 -36.91 15.91 1.19
C GLU A 262 -36.29 17.24 1.68
N LEU A 263 -35.01 17.48 1.37
CA LEU A 263 -34.29 18.68 1.80
C LEU A 263 -34.46 19.87 0.85
N GLN A 264 -34.84 19.64 -0.41
CA GLN A 264 -34.97 20.68 -1.42
C GLN A 264 -35.89 21.85 -0.99
N PRO A 265 -37.05 21.64 -0.33
CA PRO A 265 -37.88 22.75 0.13
C PRO A 265 -37.22 23.62 1.21
N LEU A 266 -36.34 23.04 2.02
CA LEU A 266 -35.60 23.75 3.08
C LEU A 266 -34.35 24.46 2.52
N TYR A 267 -33.76 23.90 1.47
CA TYR A 267 -32.55 24.40 0.83
C TYR A 267 -32.76 24.52 -0.70
N PRO A 268 -33.39 25.61 -1.19
CA PRO A 268 -33.71 25.74 -2.62
C PRO A 268 -32.50 25.74 -3.55
N ALA A 269 -31.32 26.12 -3.04
CA ALA A 269 -30.04 26.10 -3.76
C ALA A 269 -29.26 24.79 -3.58
N LEU A 270 -29.88 23.75 -3.01
CA LEU A 270 -29.26 22.44 -2.85
C LEU A 270 -29.12 21.77 -4.22
N ARG A 271 -27.95 21.18 -4.46
CA ARG A 271 -27.65 20.36 -5.63
C ARG A 271 -27.14 19.01 -5.17
N LEU A 272 -27.66 17.94 -5.76
CA LEU A 272 -27.16 16.58 -5.55
C LEU A 272 -26.16 16.21 -6.65
N VAL A 273 -24.98 15.73 -6.25
CA VAL A 273 -24.00 15.11 -7.14
C VAL A 273 -23.81 13.67 -6.67
N VAL A 274 -24.07 12.70 -7.55
CA VAL A 274 -23.87 11.28 -7.28
C VAL A 274 -22.72 10.77 -8.13
N VAL A 275 -21.78 10.05 -7.50
CA VAL A 275 -20.62 9.44 -8.18
C VAL A 275 -20.60 7.95 -7.85
N PRO A 276 -21.20 7.08 -8.70
CA PRO A 276 -21.19 5.64 -8.48
C PRO A 276 -19.78 5.08 -8.41
N ARG A 277 -19.56 4.09 -7.56
CA ARG A 277 -18.26 3.44 -7.34
C ARG A 277 -17.68 2.81 -8.61
N HIS A 278 -18.57 2.31 -9.47
CA HIS A 278 -18.30 1.43 -10.60
C HIS A 278 -18.86 2.03 -11.89
N GLN A 279 -18.02 2.16 -12.92
CA GLN A 279 -18.42 2.80 -14.19
C GLN A 279 -19.50 1.99 -14.92
N GLU A 280 -19.40 0.67 -14.82
CA GLU A 280 -20.36 -0.30 -15.35
C GLU A 280 -21.79 -0.12 -14.78
N ARG A 281 -21.93 0.56 -13.65
CA ARG A 281 -23.21 0.81 -12.99
C ARG A 281 -23.82 2.19 -13.28
N PHE A 282 -23.19 3.02 -14.13
CA PHE A 282 -23.69 4.37 -14.37
C PHE A 282 -25.11 4.37 -14.96
N ASP A 283 -25.41 3.46 -15.89
CA ASP A 283 -26.73 3.35 -16.52
C ASP A 283 -27.79 2.80 -15.56
N GLU A 284 -27.38 1.95 -14.60
CA GLU A 284 -28.26 1.44 -13.55
C GLU A 284 -28.56 2.52 -12.51
N ALA A 285 -27.52 3.23 -12.06
CA ALA A 285 -27.64 4.33 -11.11
C ALA A 285 -28.53 5.45 -11.67
N GLU A 286 -28.35 5.85 -12.93
CA GLU A 286 -29.19 6.86 -13.58
C GLU A 286 -30.67 6.44 -13.58
N ARG A 287 -30.97 5.19 -13.94
CA ARG A 287 -32.34 4.65 -13.91
C ARG A 287 -32.92 4.63 -12.50
N SER A 288 -32.13 4.21 -11.50
CA SER A 288 -32.55 4.20 -10.10
C SER A 288 -32.87 5.62 -9.60
N MET A 289 -32.02 6.59 -9.92
CA MET A 289 -32.23 8.00 -9.55
C MET A 289 -33.46 8.62 -10.22
N GLN A 290 -33.69 8.32 -11.51
CA GLN A 290 -34.89 8.77 -12.23
C GLN A 290 -36.17 8.14 -11.66
N ALA A 291 -36.14 6.84 -11.36
CA ALA A 291 -37.25 6.14 -10.70
C ALA A 291 -37.55 6.70 -9.30
N ALA A 292 -36.54 7.20 -8.60
CA ALA A 292 -36.68 7.90 -7.32
C ALA A 292 -37.18 9.35 -7.45
N GLY A 293 -37.43 9.85 -8.67
CA GLY A 293 -38.04 11.16 -8.93
C GLY A 293 -37.07 12.30 -9.23
N ALA A 294 -35.77 12.02 -9.42
CA ALA A 294 -34.80 13.06 -9.78
C ALA A 294 -34.74 13.31 -11.30
N LEU A 295 -34.59 14.58 -11.69
CA LEU A 295 -34.12 14.94 -13.02
C LEU A 295 -32.59 14.79 -13.05
N VAL A 296 -32.11 13.80 -13.80
CA VAL A 296 -30.68 13.45 -13.84
C VAL A 296 -30.00 14.08 -15.05
N VAL A 297 -28.84 14.68 -14.84
CA VAL A 297 -27.96 15.16 -15.91
C VAL A 297 -26.62 14.46 -15.80
N ARG A 298 -26.26 13.70 -16.82
CA ARG A 298 -24.98 12.99 -16.90
C ARG A 298 -23.87 13.87 -17.44
N ARG A 299 -22.66 13.71 -16.90
CA ARG A 299 -21.44 14.46 -17.27
C ARG A 299 -20.25 13.54 -17.60
N SER A 300 -20.51 12.25 -17.82
CA SER A 300 -19.56 11.17 -18.10
C SER A 300 -19.93 10.34 -19.31
#